data_AF-A0A5I1EG02-F1
#
_entry.id   AF-A0A5I1EG02-F1
#
_cell.length_a   1.000
_cell.length_b   1.000
_cell.length_c   1.000
_cell.angle_alpha   90.00
_cell.angle_beta   90.00
_cell.angle_gamma   90.00
#
_symmetry.space_group_name_H-M   'P 1'
#
loop_
_entity.id
_entity.type
_entity.pdbx_description
1 polymer ?
#
loop_
_entity_poly.entity_id
_entity_poly.type
_entity_poly.pdbx_seq_one_letter_code
_entity_poly.pdbx_strand_id
1 'polypeptide(L)'
;MMITLRKLPLAVAVAAGVMSAQAMAVDFHGYARSGIGWTGSGGEQQCFQVTGAQSKYRLGNECETYAELKLGQEVWKEGDKSFYFDTNVAYSVNQQNDWESTDPAFREANVQGKNLIEWLPGSTIWAGKRFYQRHDVHMIDFYYWDISGPGAGIENIDLGFGKLSLAATRSTEAGGSYTFSSQNIYDEVKDTANDVFDVRLAGLQTNPDGVLELGVDYGRANTTDGYKLADGASKDGWMFTAEHTQSMLKGYNKFVVQYATDAMTTQGKGQARGSDGSSSFTEELPDGTKINYANKVINNNGDMWRILDHGAISLGDKWDLMYVGMYQNIDWDNNLGTEWWTVGVRPMYKWTPIMSTLLEVGYDNVKSQQTGDRNNQYKITLAQQWQAGDSIWSRPAIRIFATYAKWDEKWGYIKDGDNISRYAAATNSGISTNSRGDSDEWTFGAQMEIWW
;
A
#
# COMPACT_ATOMS: atom_id res chain seq x y z
N MET A 1 -52.29 58.17 -5.06
CA MET A 1 -51.25 57.69 -4.12
C MET A 1 -50.31 56.77 -4.91
N MET A 2 -49.12 57.26 -5.27
CA MET A 2 -48.13 56.49 -6.04
C MET A 2 -47.60 55.34 -5.18
N ILE A 3 -47.71 54.10 -5.68
CA ILE A 3 -47.03 52.95 -5.10
C ILE A 3 -45.76 52.73 -5.93
N THR A 4 -44.65 53.25 -5.43
CA THR A 4 -43.30 52.94 -5.90
C THR A 4 -42.99 51.48 -5.55
N LEU A 5 -43.07 50.58 -6.54
CA LEU A 5 -42.53 49.23 -6.42
C LEU A 5 -41.00 49.35 -6.22
N ARG A 6 -40.55 49.04 -5.00
CA ARG A 6 -39.14 48.99 -4.61
C ARG A 6 -38.41 48.02 -5.55
N LYS A 7 -37.45 48.52 -6.33
CA LYS A 7 -36.52 47.74 -7.16
C LYS A 7 -35.45 46.97 -6.36
N LEU A 8 -35.48 47.03 -5.02
CA LEU A 8 -34.48 46.42 -4.14
C LEU A 8 -34.47 44.86 -4.09
N PRO A 9 -35.61 44.14 -4.10
CA PRO A 9 -35.55 42.68 -3.94
C PRO A 9 -35.06 41.96 -5.20
N LEU A 10 -35.21 42.57 -6.38
CA LEU A 10 -34.70 42.01 -7.64
C LEU A 10 -33.17 42.19 -7.75
N ALA A 11 -32.63 43.31 -7.27
CA ALA A 11 -31.19 43.54 -7.27
C ALA A 11 -30.44 42.62 -6.28
N VAL A 12 -31.05 42.29 -5.14
CA VAL A 12 -30.49 41.31 -4.18
C VAL A 12 -30.61 39.88 -4.70
N ALA A 13 -31.70 39.51 -5.38
CA ALA A 13 -31.83 38.20 -6.02
C ALA A 13 -30.87 38.01 -7.20
N VAL A 14 -30.61 39.07 -7.99
CA VAL A 14 -29.61 39.05 -9.06
C VAL A 14 -28.19 39.07 -8.48
N ALA A 15 -27.91 39.83 -7.41
CA ALA A 15 -26.60 39.80 -6.75
C ALA A 15 -26.31 38.45 -6.06
N ALA A 16 -27.32 37.83 -5.44
CA ALA A 16 -27.22 36.47 -4.91
C ALA A 16 -27.01 35.43 -6.03
N GLY A 17 -27.69 35.60 -7.17
CA GLY A 17 -27.52 34.77 -8.37
C GLY A 17 -26.18 34.94 -9.10
N VAL A 18 -25.54 36.11 -8.97
CA VAL A 18 -24.22 36.41 -9.57
C VAL A 18 -23.07 36.03 -8.62
N MET A 19 -23.30 36.01 -7.30
CA MET A 19 -22.33 35.44 -6.34
C MET A 19 -22.44 33.92 -6.19
N SER A 20 -23.51 33.29 -6.70
CA SER A 20 -23.71 31.83 -6.64
C SER A 20 -23.19 31.06 -7.85
N ALA A 21 -22.30 31.64 -8.66
CA ALA A 21 -21.83 31.04 -9.92
C ALA A 21 -20.31 31.17 -10.18
N GLN A 22 -19.46 31.15 -9.15
CA GLN A 22 -18.22 30.37 -9.31
C GLN A 22 -18.56 28.96 -8.87
N ALA A 23 -19.08 28.18 -9.81
CA ALA A 23 -19.04 26.73 -9.69
C ALA A 23 -17.56 26.33 -9.72
N MET A 24 -16.89 26.48 -8.58
CA MET A 24 -15.63 25.80 -8.31
C MET A 24 -16.02 24.33 -8.27
N ALA A 25 -15.86 23.63 -9.39
CA ALA A 25 -16.17 22.22 -9.48
C ALA A 25 -15.22 21.51 -8.52
N VAL A 26 -15.80 20.89 -7.48
CA VAL A 26 -15.04 19.98 -6.63
C VAL A 26 -14.74 18.74 -7.45
N ASP A 27 -13.47 18.37 -7.51
CA ASP A 27 -13.04 17.12 -8.12
C ASP A 27 -13.36 16.00 -7.13
N PHE A 28 -14.32 15.15 -7.49
CA PHE A 28 -14.66 13.98 -6.70
C PHE A 28 -14.02 12.76 -7.33
N HIS A 29 -13.06 12.17 -6.61
CA HIS A 29 -12.32 10.98 -7.02
C HIS A 29 -12.36 9.92 -5.93
N GLY A 30 -11.94 8.71 -6.26
CA GLY A 30 -11.81 7.69 -5.24
C GLY A 30 -11.62 6.27 -5.74
N TYR A 31 -11.73 5.36 -4.78
CA TYR A 31 -11.73 3.93 -4.99
C TYR A 31 -12.74 3.29 -4.04
N ALA A 32 -13.45 2.26 -4.46
CA ALA A 32 -14.27 1.45 -3.58
C ALA A 32 -14.37 -0.01 -4.02
N ARG A 33 -14.45 -0.91 -3.03
CA ARG A 33 -14.87 -2.32 -3.17
C ARG A 33 -15.79 -2.71 -2.03
N SER A 34 -16.72 -3.62 -2.30
CA SER A 34 -17.80 -4.03 -1.40
C SER A 34 -18.52 -5.20 -2.06
N GLY A 35 -19.00 -6.14 -1.25
CA GLY A 35 -19.72 -7.29 -1.75
C GLY A 35 -20.38 -8.11 -0.66
N ILE A 36 -20.80 -9.30 -1.07
CA ILE A 36 -21.35 -10.34 -0.21
C ILE A 36 -20.85 -11.69 -0.74
N GLY A 37 -20.52 -12.60 0.16
CA GLY A 37 -20.10 -13.93 -0.23
C GLY A 37 -20.27 -14.95 0.88
N TRP A 38 -20.08 -16.20 0.49
CA TRP A 38 -20.27 -17.38 1.32
C TRP A 38 -19.09 -18.34 1.16
N THR A 39 -18.85 -19.12 2.21
CA THR A 39 -17.92 -20.25 2.20
C THR A 39 -18.68 -21.55 1.97
N GLY A 40 -18.10 -22.44 1.16
CA GLY A 40 -18.69 -23.70 0.78
C GLY A 40 -19.00 -24.63 1.94
N SER A 41 -18.13 -24.66 2.95
CA SER A 41 -18.32 -25.41 4.20
C SER A 41 -19.30 -24.75 5.19
N GLY A 42 -19.72 -23.50 4.92
CA GLY A 42 -20.70 -22.75 5.71
C GLY A 42 -20.18 -21.41 6.23
N GLY A 43 -21.10 -20.48 6.47
CA GLY A 43 -20.80 -19.13 6.96
C GLY A 43 -20.48 -18.11 5.86
N GLU A 44 -20.03 -16.95 6.30
CA GLU A 44 -19.53 -15.85 5.47
C GLU A 44 -18.33 -16.28 4.61
N GLN A 45 -18.07 -15.53 3.53
CA GLN A 45 -16.87 -15.72 2.70
C GLN A 45 -15.59 -15.59 3.54
N GLN A 46 -14.71 -16.58 3.40
CA GLN A 46 -13.33 -16.51 3.88
C GLN A 46 -12.38 -16.08 2.77
N CYS A 47 -11.25 -15.47 3.18
CA CYS A 47 -10.20 -15.02 2.29
C CYS A 47 -8.91 -15.80 2.53
N PHE A 48 -8.21 -16.14 1.45
CA PHE A 48 -7.08 -17.07 1.46
C PHE A 48 -5.77 -16.37 1.14
N GLN A 49 -4.82 -16.38 2.08
CA GLN A 49 -3.47 -15.83 1.94
C GLN A 49 -2.46 -16.75 2.60
N VAL A 50 -1.36 -17.06 1.92
CA VAL A 50 -0.29 -17.91 2.47
C VAL A 50 0.34 -17.28 3.70
N THR A 51 0.48 -18.04 4.78
CA THR A 51 1.23 -17.63 5.97
C THR A 51 2.67 -17.32 5.58
N GLY A 52 3.08 -16.06 5.78
CA GLY A 52 4.38 -15.51 5.40
C GLY A 52 4.40 -14.72 4.08
N ALA A 53 3.37 -14.83 3.24
CA ALA A 53 3.23 -14.00 2.04
C ALA A 53 2.69 -12.61 2.42
N GLN A 54 3.13 -11.58 1.70
CA GLN A 54 2.73 -10.18 1.98
C GLN A 54 1.55 -9.70 1.11
N SER A 55 0.95 -10.59 0.32
CA SER A 55 -0.21 -10.30 -0.52
C SER A 55 -1.06 -11.54 -0.78
N LYS A 56 -2.20 -11.36 -1.45
CA LYS A 56 -3.07 -12.44 -1.92
C LYS A 56 -3.67 -12.12 -3.28
N TYR A 57 -3.90 -13.14 -4.11
CA TYR A 57 -4.63 -13.03 -5.37
C TYR A 57 -6.08 -12.61 -5.12
N ARG A 58 -6.46 -11.41 -5.55
CA ARG A 58 -7.61 -10.69 -4.97
C ARG A 58 -8.97 -10.99 -5.61
N LEU A 59 -9.04 -11.45 -6.86
CA LEU A 59 -10.34 -11.62 -7.55
C LEU A 59 -11.19 -12.68 -6.82
N GLY A 60 -12.38 -12.29 -6.33
CA GLY A 60 -13.22 -13.19 -5.52
C GLY A 60 -12.57 -13.64 -4.21
N ASN A 61 -11.66 -12.83 -3.65
CA ASN A 61 -10.86 -13.13 -2.46
C ASN A 61 -10.61 -11.85 -1.63
N GLU A 62 -11.61 -10.98 -1.51
CA GLU A 62 -11.64 -9.79 -0.67
C GLU A 62 -12.89 -9.86 0.20
N CYS A 63 -12.75 -9.60 1.51
CA CYS A 63 -13.73 -9.94 2.54
C CYS A 63 -14.12 -8.72 3.39
N GLU A 64 -13.93 -7.53 2.82
CA GLU A 64 -14.14 -6.25 3.47
C GLU A 64 -14.76 -5.26 2.48
N THR A 65 -15.51 -4.30 3.01
CA THR A 65 -15.83 -3.07 2.28
C THR A 65 -14.76 -2.04 2.58
N TYR A 66 -14.10 -1.58 1.53
CA TYR A 66 -13.07 -0.56 1.60
C TYR A 66 -13.37 0.56 0.61
N ALA A 67 -13.27 1.81 1.06
CA ALA A 67 -13.49 2.98 0.22
C ALA A 67 -12.52 4.11 0.55
N GLU A 68 -12.03 4.80 -0.46
CA GLU A 68 -11.32 6.08 -0.37
C GLU A 68 -12.15 7.15 -1.08
N LEU A 69 -12.49 8.21 -0.35
CA LEU A 69 -13.26 9.34 -0.88
C LEU A 69 -12.36 10.57 -0.93
N LYS A 70 -12.11 11.07 -2.14
CA LYS A 70 -11.24 12.21 -2.40
C LYS A 70 -12.04 13.40 -2.88
N LEU A 71 -11.79 14.55 -2.27
CA LEU A 71 -12.31 15.84 -2.69
C LEU A 71 -11.12 16.77 -2.95
N GLY A 72 -10.92 17.12 -4.22
CA GLY A 72 -9.87 18.00 -4.69
C GLY A 72 -10.42 19.27 -5.33
N GLN A 73 -9.57 20.29 -5.49
CA GLN A 73 -9.93 21.52 -6.20
C GLN A 73 -8.68 22.28 -6.65
N GLU A 74 -8.67 22.77 -7.90
CA GLU A 74 -7.75 23.83 -8.32
C GLU A 74 -8.22 25.17 -7.73
N VAL A 75 -7.60 25.58 -6.63
CA VAL A 75 -8.05 26.73 -5.83
C VAL A 75 -7.56 28.07 -6.38
N TRP A 76 -6.52 28.07 -7.21
CA TRP A 76 -5.97 29.27 -7.84
C TRP A 76 -5.23 28.92 -9.13
N LYS A 77 -5.37 29.78 -10.14
CA LYS A 77 -4.64 29.68 -11.41
C LYS A 77 -4.37 31.07 -12.01
N GLU A 78 -3.13 31.31 -12.42
CA GLU A 78 -2.73 32.50 -13.17
C GLU A 78 -1.68 32.11 -14.23
N GLY A 79 -2.07 32.18 -15.51
CA GLY A 79 -1.25 31.65 -16.60
C GLY A 79 -0.92 30.16 -16.39
N ASP A 80 0.37 29.84 -16.42
CA ASP A 80 0.89 28.47 -16.23
C ASP A 80 1.04 28.07 -14.76
N LYS A 81 0.87 29.02 -13.83
CA LYS A 81 0.98 28.80 -12.38
C LYS A 81 -0.38 28.36 -11.83
N SER A 82 -0.40 27.34 -10.96
CA SER A 82 -1.63 26.97 -10.23
C SER A 82 -1.37 26.33 -8.87
N PHE A 83 -2.40 26.36 -8.01
CA PHE A 83 -2.44 25.64 -6.74
C PHE A 83 -3.61 24.66 -6.74
N TYR A 84 -3.30 23.39 -6.45
CA TYR A 84 -4.27 22.32 -6.29
C TYR A 84 -4.29 21.85 -4.84
N PHE A 85 -5.47 21.77 -4.23
CA PHE A 85 -5.69 21.21 -2.90
C PHE A 85 -6.37 19.84 -3.04
N ASP A 86 -5.88 18.84 -2.32
CA ASP A 86 -6.40 17.47 -2.38
C ASP A 86 -6.56 16.85 -0.99
N THR A 87 -7.60 16.03 -0.82
CA THR A 87 -7.93 15.31 0.42
C THR A 87 -8.25 13.84 0.14
N ASN A 88 -8.14 13.00 1.17
CA ASN A 88 -8.57 11.60 1.09
C ASN A 88 -8.98 11.07 2.47
N VAL A 89 -10.23 10.61 2.57
CA VAL A 89 -10.78 9.92 3.75
C VAL A 89 -11.05 8.47 3.38
N ALA A 90 -10.39 7.54 4.08
CA ALA A 90 -10.56 6.12 3.85
C ALA A 90 -11.40 5.45 4.94
N TYR A 91 -12.27 4.53 4.52
CA TYR A 91 -13.13 3.72 5.37
C TYR A 91 -12.85 2.24 5.11
N SER A 92 -12.84 1.44 6.18
CA SER A 92 -12.76 -0.01 6.11
C SER A 92 -13.74 -0.61 7.12
N VAL A 93 -14.62 -1.47 6.64
CA VAL A 93 -15.63 -2.17 7.46
C VAL A 93 -15.76 -3.63 7.01
N ASN A 94 -16.25 -4.49 7.90
CA ASN A 94 -16.28 -5.94 7.68
C ASN A 94 -17.46 -6.40 6.82
N GLN A 95 -18.32 -5.49 6.35
CA GLN A 95 -19.45 -5.78 5.46
C GLN A 95 -20.42 -6.85 5.98
N GLN A 96 -20.60 -6.90 7.31
CA GLN A 96 -21.45 -7.89 7.98
C GLN A 96 -22.85 -7.35 8.28
N ASN A 97 -23.01 -6.03 8.36
CA ASN A 97 -24.27 -5.36 8.68
C ASN A 97 -24.43 -4.07 7.88
N ASP A 98 -25.64 -3.50 7.92
CA ASP A 98 -25.93 -2.16 7.40
C ASP A 98 -25.24 -1.07 8.24
N TRP A 99 -25.49 -1.07 9.55
CA TRP A 99 -24.84 -0.14 10.47
C TRP A 99 -23.49 -0.68 10.93
N GLU A 100 -22.40 -0.14 10.38
CA GLU A 100 -21.03 -0.46 10.78
C GLU A 100 -20.29 0.82 11.16
N SER A 101 -20.02 0.99 12.47
CA SER A 101 -19.18 2.09 12.95
C SER A 101 -17.69 1.76 12.72
N THR A 102 -16.91 2.77 12.37
CA THR A 102 -15.46 2.66 12.12
C THR A 102 -14.78 4.00 12.39
N ASP A 103 -13.47 3.97 12.62
CA ASP A 103 -12.62 5.17 12.72
C ASP A 103 -11.97 5.45 11.37
N PRO A 104 -12.41 6.45 10.60
CA PRO A 104 -11.89 6.70 9.26
C PRO A 104 -10.43 7.19 9.31
N ALA A 105 -9.64 6.75 8.34
CA ALA A 105 -8.27 7.22 8.19
C ALA A 105 -8.23 8.49 7.32
N PHE A 106 -7.77 9.60 7.88
CA PHE A 106 -7.51 10.83 7.11
C PHE A 106 -6.13 10.73 6.45
N ARG A 107 -6.10 10.20 5.23
CA ARG A 107 -4.87 9.74 4.56
C ARG A 107 -4.14 10.85 3.81
N GLU A 108 -4.88 11.76 3.19
CA GLU A 108 -4.31 12.87 2.41
C GLU A 108 -4.94 14.21 2.77
N ALA A 109 -4.09 15.24 2.80
CA ALA A 109 -4.41 16.65 2.93
C ALA A 109 -3.15 17.42 2.52
N ASN A 110 -3.06 17.80 1.24
CA ASN A 110 -1.88 18.44 0.68
C ASN A 110 -2.23 19.55 -0.31
N VAL A 111 -1.27 20.44 -0.53
CA VAL A 111 -1.31 21.45 -1.58
C VAL A 111 -0.15 21.24 -2.53
N GLN A 112 -0.43 21.35 -3.83
CA GLN A 112 0.53 21.24 -4.93
C GLN A 112 0.57 22.55 -5.70
N GLY A 113 1.74 23.18 -5.78
CA GLY A 113 1.99 24.41 -6.52
C GLY A 113 2.77 24.12 -7.79
N LYS A 114 2.13 24.26 -8.95
CA LYS A 114 2.71 23.96 -10.27
C LYS A 114 3.32 25.20 -10.91
N ASN A 115 4.49 25.07 -11.53
CA ASN A 115 5.22 26.13 -12.25
C ASN A 115 5.54 27.38 -11.39
N LEU A 116 5.69 27.22 -10.07
CA LEU A 116 5.91 28.37 -9.19
C LEU A 116 7.38 28.83 -9.15
N ILE A 117 8.32 27.98 -9.55
CA ILE A 117 9.75 28.25 -9.51
C ILE A 117 10.24 28.59 -10.92
N GLU A 118 10.54 29.86 -11.20
CA GLU A 118 10.83 30.34 -12.56
C GLU A 118 12.02 29.64 -13.22
N TRP A 119 13.04 29.29 -12.44
CA TRP A 119 14.25 28.63 -12.92
C TRP A 119 14.13 27.10 -13.01
N LEU A 120 12.98 26.53 -12.62
CA LEU A 120 12.61 25.11 -12.76
C LEU A 120 11.24 24.97 -13.42
N PRO A 121 11.08 25.36 -14.69
CA PRO A 121 9.80 25.27 -15.40
C PRO A 121 9.30 23.83 -15.45
N GLY A 122 7.99 23.63 -15.29
CA GLY A 122 7.34 22.32 -15.24
C GLY A 122 7.33 21.65 -13.85
N SER A 123 8.19 22.09 -12.93
CA SER A 123 8.26 21.50 -11.59
C SER A 123 7.03 21.80 -10.73
N THR A 124 6.76 20.92 -9.78
CA THR A 124 5.70 21.06 -8.78
C THR A 124 6.29 20.98 -7.38
N ILE A 125 6.06 21.99 -6.55
CA ILE A 125 6.35 21.93 -5.11
C ILE A 125 5.09 21.51 -4.36
N TRP A 126 5.24 20.71 -3.30
CA TRP A 126 4.09 20.25 -2.53
C TRP A 126 4.43 20.07 -1.04
N ALA A 127 3.40 20.18 -0.19
CA ALA A 127 3.50 19.89 1.24
C ALA A 127 2.15 19.40 1.79
N GLY A 128 2.22 18.49 2.76
CA GLY A 128 1.06 17.91 3.45
C GLY A 128 1.09 16.39 3.46
N LYS A 129 -0.01 15.75 3.86
CA LYS A 129 -0.15 14.28 3.76
C LYS A 129 -0.55 13.94 2.33
N ARG A 130 0.22 13.06 1.66
CA ARG A 130 0.02 12.77 0.24
C ARG A 130 0.35 11.32 -0.08
N PHE A 131 -0.40 10.73 -1.00
CA PHE A 131 0.04 9.55 -1.72
C PHE A 131 1.04 9.93 -2.79
N TYR A 132 2.31 9.66 -2.53
CA TYR A 132 3.40 10.13 -3.35
C TYR A 132 3.89 9.01 -4.28
N GLN A 133 3.59 9.16 -5.57
CA GLN A 133 4.13 8.35 -6.68
C GLN A 133 4.22 6.85 -6.33
N ARG A 134 3.09 6.25 -5.95
CA ARG A 134 3.03 4.85 -5.52
C ARG A 134 3.06 3.91 -6.73
N HIS A 135 3.74 2.76 -6.57
CA HIS A 135 3.76 1.69 -7.56
C HIS A 135 3.21 0.39 -6.96
N ASP A 136 2.29 -0.25 -7.67
CA ASP A 136 1.59 -1.45 -7.22
C ASP A 136 1.35 -2.49 -8.32
N VAL A 137 1.06 -3.71 -7.88
CA VAL A 137 0.55 -4.79 -8.72
C VAL A 137 -0.91 -5.05 -8.38
N HIS A 138 -1.80 -4.48 -9.20
CA HIS A 138 -3.26 -4.52 -9.02
C HIS A 138 -3.82 -5.90 -8.63
N MET A 139 -3.44 -6.97 -9.34
CA MET A 139 -4.07 -8.30 -9.17
C MET A 139 -3.74 -9.02 -7.85
N ILE A 140 -2.73 -8.54 -7.12
CA ILE A 140 -2.37 -9.03 -5.78
C ILE A 140 -2.50 -7.93 -4.71
N ASP A 141 -2.96 -6.73 -5.07
CA ASP A 141 -3.06 -5.56 -4.18
C ASP A 141 -1.74 -5.28 -3.43
N PHE A 142 -0.61 -5.41 -4.15
CA PHE A 142 0.73 -5.31 -3.58
C PHE A 142 1.44 -4.05 -4.06
N TYR A 143 1.56 -3.08 -3.16
CA TYR A 143 2.47 -1.94 -3.33
C TYR A 143 3.92 -2.38 -3.10
N TYR A 144 4.81 -2.11 -4.05
CA TYR A 144 6.25 -2.39 -3.94
C TYR A 144 7.10 -1.14 -3.79
N TRP A 145 6.55 0.04 -4.08
CA TRP A 145 7.19 1.33 -3.82
C TRP A 145 6.15 2.33 -3.36
N ASP A 146 6.13 2.60 -2.05
CA ASP A 146 5.17 3.48 -1.40
C ASP A 146 5.79 4.12 -0.14
N ILE A 147 6.18 5.39 -0.28
CA ILE A 147 6.70 6.26 0.79
C ILE A 147 5.65 7.24 1.31
N SER A 148 4.37 7.00 1.01
CA SER A 148 3.30 7.94 1.31
C SER A 148 3.15 8.25 2.80
N GLY A 149 2.78 9.49 3.11
CA GLY A 149 2.64 9.97 4.47
C GLY A 149 2.65 11.50 4.55
N PRO A 150 2.79 12.07 5.76
CA PRO A 150 3.16 13.47 5.92
C PRO A 150 4.52 13.72 5.24
N GLY A 151 4.60 14.75 4.40
CA GLY A 151 5.84 15.08 3.72
C GLY A 151 5.80 16.40 2.96
N ALA A 152 6.89 16.64 2.23
CA ALA A 152 7.04 17.73 1.29
C ALA A 152 8.05 17.34 0.22
N GLY A 153 8.02 18.02 -0.93
CA GLY A 153 8.97 17.75 -2.00
C GLY A 153 8.85 18.68 -3.18
N ILE A 154 9.74 18.47 -4.14
CA ILE A 154 9.71 19.05 -5.48
C ILE A 154 9.80 17.92 -6.49
N GLU A 155 8.85 17.87 -7.42
CA GLU A 155 8.76 16.82 -8.42
C GLU A 155 8.78 17.38 -9.84
N ASN A 156 9.13 16.52 -10.80
CA ASN A 156 9.14 16.83 -12.23
C ASN A 156 10.12 17.96 -12.63
N ILE A 157 11.29 18.02 -11.98
CA ILE A 157 12.40 18.87 -12.44
C ILE A 157 12.89 18.33 -13.77
N ASP A 158 12.86 19.16 -14.81
CA ASP A 158 13.31 18.77 -16.13
C ASP A 158 14.84 18.78 -16.25
N LEU A 159 15.44 17.62 -16.50
CA LEU A 159 16.87 17.48 -16.78
C LEU A 159 17.15 17.34 -18.30
N GLY A 160 16.13 17.46 -19.14
CA GLY A 160 16.20 17.26 -20.59
C GLY A 160 16.15 15.78 -20.99
N PHE A 161 16.98 14.93 -20.37
CA PHE A 161 17.02 13.49 -20.64
C PHE A 161 16.07 12.66 -19.75
N GLY A 162 15.44 13.30 -18.75
CA GLY A 162 14.56 12.67 -17.77
C GLY A 162 13.98 13.69 -16.80
N LYS A 163 13.17 13.22 -15.85
CA LYS A 163 12.55 14.04 -14.79
C LYS A 163 13.08 13.63 -13.42
N LEU A 164 13.61 14.60 -12.68
CA LEU A 164 14.08 14.42 -11.32
C LEU A 164 12.98 14.82 -10.32
N SER A 165 12.80 14.00 -9.29
CA SER A 165 11.94 14.30 -8.15
C SER A 165 12.69 14.06 -6.84
N LEU A 166 12.43 14.92 -5.85
CA LEU A 166 13.00 14.88 -4.51
C LEU A 166 11.87 15.02 -3.50
N ALA A 167 11.80 14.10 -2.53
CA ALA A 167 10.80 14.15 -1.47
C ALA A 167 11.39 13.78 -0.10
N ALA A 168 10.79 14.32 0.94
CA ALA A 168 11.01 13.87 2.31
C ALA A 168 9.66 13.54 2.95
N THR A 169 9.51 12.32 3.45
CA THR A 169 8.27 11.85 4.10
C THR A 169 8.58 11.24 5.47
N ARG A 170 7.53 11.06 6.27
CA ARG A 170 7.65 10.52 7.63
C ARG A 170 6.70 9.36 7.87
N SER A 171 7.20 8.34 8.55
CA SER A 171 6.43 7.34 9.27
C SER A 171 6.80 7.37 10.75
N THR A 172 6.02 6.72 11.61
CA THR A 172 6.32 6.63 13.04
C THR A 172 6.07 5.19 13.52
N GLU A 173 6.97 4.68 14.36
CA GLU A 173 6.84 3.40 15.06
C GLU A 173 6.36 3.64 16.49
N ALA A 174 5.53 2.74 17.02
CA ALA A 174 5.10 2.80 18.40
C ALA A 174 6.27 2.46 19.35
N GLY A 175 6.55 3.33 20.31
CA GLY A 175 7.72 3.19 21.20
C GLY A 175 9.08 3.23 20.47
N GLY A 176 10.05 2.47 20.99
CA GLY A 176 11.40 2.34 20.41
C GLY A 176 12.41 3.40 20.83
N SER A 177 11.95 4.51 21.42
CA SER A 177 12.81 5.58 21.95
C SER A 177 12.67 5.67 23.47
N TYR A 178 13.78 5.69 24.20
CA TYR A 178 13.82 5.63 25.68
C TYR A 178 14.73 6.69 26.29
N THR A 179 14.37 7.24 27.45
CA THR A 179 15.25 8.07 28.28
C THR A 179 15.99 7.21 29.31
N PHE A 180 17.18 6.73 28.95
CA PHE A 180 17.95 5.84 29.83
C PHE A 180 18.54 6.57 31.03
N SER A 181 18.15 6.17 32.24
CA SER A 181 18.70 6.68 33.50
C SER A 181 19.95 5.90 33.92
N SER A 182 20.00 4.59 33.65
CA SER A 182 21.19 3.76 33.85
C SER A 182 21.14 2.50 32.97
N GLN A 183 22.15 2.29 32.14
CA GLN A 183 22.21 1.13 31.22
C GLN A 183 20.92 1.01 30.38
N ASN A 184 20.16 -0.09 30.50
CA ASN A 184 18.90 -0.32 29.82
C ASN A 184 17.66 0.03 30.66
N ILE A 185 17.84 0.64 31.83
CA ILE A 185 16.76 1.16 32.67
C ILE A 185 16.36 2.55 32.17
N TYR A 186 15.07 2.78 31.97
CA TYR A 186 14.56 4.03 31.43
C TYR A 186 13.39 4.62 32.23
N ASP A 187 13.24 5.94 32.11
CA ASP A 187 12.19 6.69 32.82
C ASP A 187 10.95 6.89 31.94
N GLU A 188 11.15 7.22 30.66
CA GLU A 188 10.08 7.49 29.69
C GLU A 188 10.31 6.73 28.37
N VAL A 189 9.20 6.39 27.70
CA VAL A 189 9.19 5.82 26.34
C VAL A 189 8.44 6.77 25.40
N LYS A 190 8.89 6.85 24.16
CA LYS A 190 8.28 7.66 23.12
C LYS A 190 8.26 6.91 21.79
N ASP A 191 7.24 7.21 20.99
CA ASP A 191 7.18 6.79 19.60
C ASP A 191 8.36 7.34 18.79
N THR A 192 8.89 6.51 17.89
CA THR A 192 10.09 6.83 17.11
C THR A 192 9.69 7.28 15.71
N ALA A 193 9.94 8.56 15.41
CA ALA A 193 9.78 9.08 14.06
C ALA A 193 10.84 8.46 13.14
N ASN A 194 10.44 8.11 11.92
CA ASN A 194 11.32 7.62 10.86
C ASN A 194 11.17 8.56 9.66
N ASP A 195 12.28 9.21 9.28
CA ASP A 195 12.33 10.10 8.12
C ASP A 195 12.86 9.34 6.92
N VAL A 196 12.27 9.57 5.75
CA VAL A 196 12.71 9.04 4.45
C VAL A 196 13.07 10.21 3.55
N PHE A 197 14.20 10.09 2.86
CA PHE A 197 14.65 10.99 1.82
C PHE A 197 14.71 10.22 0.50
N ASP A 198 13.79 10.58 -0.40
CA ASP A 198 13.56 9.92 -1.68
C ASP A 198 14.11 10.80 -2.82
N VAL A 199 14.79 10.14 -3.76
CA VAL A 199 15.28 10.73 -5.01
C VAL A 199 14.93 9.81 -6.15
N ARG A 200 14.22 10.33 -7.16
CA ARG A 200 13.82 9.58 -8.35
C ARG A 200 14.20 10.27 -9.64
N LEU A 201 14.65 9.48 -10.61
CA LEU A 201 14.96 9.90 -11.97
C LEU A 201 14.18 9.02 -12.95
N ALA A 202 13.10 9.57 -13.50
CA ALA A 202 12.18 8.87 -14.39
C ALA A 202 12.26 9.37 -15.84
N GLY A 203 11.62 8.66 -16.76
CA GLY A 203 11.51 9.10 -18.16
C GLY A 203 12.76 8.84 -19.01
N LEU A 204 13.68 7.98 -18.53
CA LEU A 204 14.90 7.65 -19.26
C LEU A 204 14.59 6.72 -20.42
N GLN A 205 14.70 7.20 -21.66
CA GLN A 205 14.47 6.40 -22.86
C GLN A 205 15.64 5.45 -23.09
N THR A 206 15.46 4.16 -22.83
CA THR A 206 16.53 3.15 -22.91
C THR A 206 16.49 2.34 -24.20
N ASN A 207 15.30 2.16 -24.77
CA ASN A 207 15.05 1.47 -26.05
C ASN A 207 13.73 1.96 -26.66
N PRO A 208 13.40 1.61 -27.93
CA PRO A 208 12.11 1.95 -28.52
C PRO A 208 10.95 1.44 -27.65
N ASP A 209 10.03 2.35 -27.33
CA ASP A 209 8.86 2.10 -26.46
C ASP A 209 9.20 1.66 -25.02
N GLY A 210 10.46 1.80 -24.59
CA GLY A 210 10.98 1.39 -23.30
C GLY A 210 11.52 2.56 -22.48
N VAL A 211 11.01 2.71 -21.25
CA VAL A 211 11.38 3.79 -20.32
C VAL A 211 11.89 3.19 -19.02
N LEU A 212 12.97 3.76 -18.46
CA LEU A 212 13.52 3.40 -17.16
C LEU A 212 13.26 4.52 -16.13
N GLU A 213 12.91 4.10 -14.92
CA GLU A 213 12.91 4.90 -13.70
C GLU A 213 13.90 4.31 -12.69
N LEU A 214 14.71 5.18 -12.09
CA LEU A 214 15.65 4.85 -11.03
C LEU A 214 15.29 5.62 -9.76
N GLY A 215 15.38 4.96 -8.61
CA GLY A 215 15.09 5.55 -7.31
C GLY A 215 16.07 5.15 -6.23
N VAL A 216 16.32 6.08 -5.32
CA VAL A 216 17.08 5.85 -4.09
C VAL A 216 16.29 6.43 -2.92
N ASP A 217 16.06 5.59 -1.91
CA ASP A 217 15.48 5.96 -0.63
C ASP A 217 16.52 5.75 0.46
N TYR A 218 16.75 6.77 1.27
CA TYR A 218 17.47 6.65 2.54
C TYR A 218 16.51 6.94 3.68
N GLY A 219 16.35 5.97 4.58
CA GLY A 219 15.45 6.08 5.70
C GLY A 219 16.15 5.91 7.04
N ARG A 220 15.73 6.67 8.06
CA ARG A 220 16.30 6.56 9.41
C ARG A 220 15.32 6.89 10.53
N ALA A 221 15.48 6.20 11.65
CA ALA A 221 14.94 6.63 12.93
C ALA A 221 15.56 7.96 13.37
N ASN A 222 14.70 8.85 13.84
CA ASN A 222 15.03 10.20 14.29
C ASN A 222 14.49 10.41 15.71
N THR A 223 15.33 10.12 16.69
CA THR A 223 14.98 10.19 18.11
C THR A 223 14.90 11.65 18.58
N THR A 224 13.95 11.92 19.48
CA THR A 224 13.89 13.21 20.18
C THR A 224 15.13 13.40 21.05
N ASP A 225 15.57 14.64 21.27
CA ASP A 225 16.70 14.93 22.15
C ASP A 225 16.48 14.32 23.55
N GLY A 226 17.54 13.78 24.14
CA GLY A 226 17.48 13.00 25.39
C GLY A 226 16.98 11.56 25.25
N TYR A 227 16.31 11.20 24.15
CA TYR A 227 15.88 9.83 23.88
C TYR A 227 16.90 9.08 23.02
N LYS A 228 17.03 7.76 23.26
CA LYS A 228 17.89 6.87 22.50
C LYS A 228 17.14 5.60 22.12
N LEU A 229 17.56 4.97 21.02
CA LEU A 229 17.09 3.63 20.68
C LEU A 229 17.71 2.61 21.64
N ALA A 230 17.02 1.50 21.87
CA ALA A 230 17.59 0.37 22.62
C ALA A 230 18.72 -0.31 21.84
N ASP A 231 19.62 -0.96 22.57
CA ASP A 231 20.80 -1.61 21.99
C ASP A 231 20.41 -2.64 20.93
N GLY A 232 21.09 -2.57 19.79
CA GLY A 232 20.89 -3.47 18.65
C GLY A 232 19.91 -2.96 17.58
N ALA A 233 19.22 -1.83 17.79
CA ALA A 233 18.38 -1.23 16.75
C ALA A 233 19.18 -0.94 15.46
N SER A 234 18.59 -1.24 14.30
CA SER A 234 19.19 -1.01 12.97
C SER A 234 19.39 0.48 12.66
N LYS A 235 18.47 1.30 13.18
CA LYS A 235 18.42 2.76 13.06
C LYS A 235 18.16 3.28 11.64
N ASP A 236 18.90 2.85 10.63
CA ASP A 236 18.78 3.36 9.26
C ASP A 236 18.94 2.27 8.20
N GLY A 237 18.73 2.63 6.94
CA GLY A 237 18.83 1.72 5.81
C GLY A 237 18.60 2.43 4.49
N TRP A 238 18.90 1.70 3.41
CA TRP A 238 18.78 2.16 2.03
C TRP A 238 17.79 1.29 1.26
N MET A 239 17.18 1.85 0.23
CA MET A 239 16.46 1.08 -0.78
C MET A 239 16.74 1.65 -2.16
N PHE A 240 17.03 0.78 -3.11
CA PHE A 240 17.29 1.10 -4.50
C PHE A 240 16.22 0.46 -5.36
N THR A 241 15.65 1.22 -6.28
CA THR A 241 14.63 0.74 -7.21
C THR A 241 15.05 1.02 -8.66
N ALA A 242 14.91 0.02 -9.51
CA ALA A 242 14.96 0.18 -10.97
C ALA A 242 13.69 -0.43 -11.57
N GLU A 243 12.93 0.37 -12.32
CA GLU A 243 11.72 -0.06 -13.01
C GLU A 243 11.83 0.25 -14.50
N HIS A 244 11.83 -0.78 -15.33
CA HIS A 244 11.70 -0.66 -16.78
C HIS A 244 10.25 -0.89 -17.18
N THR A 245 9.65 0.05 -17.92
CA THR A 245 8.33 -0.07 -18.51
C THR A 245 8.45 -0.19 -20.02
N GLN A 246 8.00 -1.31 -20.58
CA GLN A 246 7.91 -1.55 -22.02
C GLN A 246 6.46 -1.43 -22.47
N SER A 247 6.17 -0.53 -23.41
CA SER A 247 4.87 -0.49 -24.08
C SER A 247 4.80 -1.58 -25.15
N MET A 248 3.76 -2.41 -25.11
CA MET A 248 3.56 -3.52 -26.05
C MET A 248 2.11 -4.03 -26.00
N LEU A 249 1.63 -4.61 -27.10
CA LEU A 249 0.32 -5.31 -27.15
C LEU A 249 -0.86 -4.50 -26.57
N LYS A 250 -0.91 -3.20 -26.90
CA LYS A 250 -1.92 -2.23 -26.38
C LYS A 250 -1.96 -2.11 -24.84
N GLY A 251 -0.84 -2.43 -24.19
CA GLY A 251 -0.65 -2.26 -22.76
C GLY A 251 0.82 -2.15 -22.42
N TYR A 252 1.25 -2.78 -21.34
CA TYR A 252 2.61 -2.66 -20.84
C TYR A 252 3.11 -3.95 -20.16
N ASN A 253 4.42 -4.06 -20.10
CA ASN A 253 5.17 -4.90 -19.17
C ASN A 253 6.05 -3.99 -18.29
N LYS A 254 6.13 -4.29 -17.00
CA LYS A 254 7.01 -3.63 -16.04
C LYS A 254 7.93 -4.69 -15.42
N PHE A 255 9.23 -4.48 -15.59
CA PHE A 255 10.28 -5.26 -14.94
C PHE A 255 10.97 -4.42 -13.86
N VAL A 256 10.91 -4.91 -12.63
CA VAL A 256 11.34 -4.19 -11.43
C VAL A 256 12.40 -5.01 -10.70
N VAL A 257 13.49 -4.34 -10.31
CA VAL A 257 14.49 -4.87 -9.39
C VAL A 257 14.65 -3.89 -8.24
N GLN A 258 14.56 -4.42 -7.02
CA GLN A 258 14.78 -3.64 -5.80
C GLN A 258 15.75 -4.35 -4.86
N TYR A 259 16.57 -3.55 -4.20
CA TYR A 259 17.45 -3.98 -3.13
C TYR A 259 17.25 -3.04 -1.93
N ALA A 260 16.95 -3.58 -0.75
CA ALA A 260 16.81 -2.80 0.47
C ALA A 260 17.71 -3.34 1.58
N THR A 261 18.13 -2.46 2.50
CA THR A 261 19.01 -2.81 3.63
C THR A 261 18.36 -2.45 4.96
N ASP A 262 18.62 -3.27 5.96
CA ASP A 262 18.37 -3.02 7.38
C ASP A 262 16.97 -2.43 7.65
N ALA A 263 16.89 -1.18 8.13
CA ALA A 263 15.63 -0.52 8.50
C ALA A 263 14.60 -0.44 7.36
N MET A 264 15.00 -0.62 6.10
CA MET A 264 14.11 -0.56 4.94
C MET A 264 13.47 -1.92 4.59
N THR A 265 13.90 -3.00 5.24
CA THR A 265 13.47 -4.38 4.91
C THR A 265 12.12 -4.75 5.53
N THR A 266 11.81 -4.29 6.75
CA THR A 266 10.56 -4.67 7.46
C THR A 266 9.31 -4.23 6.70
N GLN A 267 9.25 -2.97 6.27
CA GLN A 267 8.13 -2.50 5.45
C GLN A 267 8.36 -2.84 3.98
N GLY A 268 9.59 -2.72 3.47
CA GLY A 268 10.01 -3.25 2.17
C GLY A 268 9.49 -2.48 0.95
N LYS A 269 9.05 -1.22 1.10
CA LYS A 269 8.46 -0.39 0.04
C LYS A 269 8.97 1.05 0.06
N GLY A 270 10.01 1.35 0.84
CA GLY A 270 10.62 2.68 0.93
C GLY A 270 10.41 3.39 2.27
N GLN A 271 9.62 2.86 3.21
CA GLN A 271 9.54 3.44 4.56
C GLN A 271 10.50 2.74 5.55
N ALA A 272 11.26 3.53 6.29
CA ALA A 272 12.12 3.02 7.36
C ALA A 272 11.37 2.54 8.60
N ARG A 273 11.96 1.53 9.24
CA ARG A 273 11.59 0.94 10.53
C ARG A 273 12.85 0.73 11.38
N GLY A 274 13.46 1.84 11.79
CA GLY A 274 14.78 1.85 12.43
C GLY A 274 14.78 1.38 13.89
N SER A 275 13.60 1.28 14.52
CA SER A 275 13.42 0.78 15.89
C SER A 275 12.68 -0.57 15.95
N ASP A 276 12.48 -1.21 14.80
CA ASP A 276 11.73 -2.46 14.66
C ASP A 276 12.25 -3.56 15.58
N GLY A 277 11.32 -4.24 16.27
CA GLY A 277 11.65 -5.28 17.23
C GLY A 277 12.04 -4.78 18.63
N SER A 278 11.92 -3.48 18.90
CA SER A 278 12.06 -2.93 20.25
C SER A 278 10.92 -3.43 21.14
N SER A 279 11.24 -3.73 22.40
CA SER A 279 10.24 -4.07 23.43
C SER A 279 10.77 -3.69 24.81
N SER A 280 9.88 -3.62 25.79
CA SER A 280 10.23 -3.37 27.18
C SER A 280 9.32 -4.14 28.12
N PHE A 281 9.75 -4.25 29.37
CA PHE A 281 8.91 -4.72 30.46
C PHE A 281 9.15 -3.87 31.71
N THR A 282 8.15 -3.83 32.59
CA THR A 282 8.23 -3.13 33.88
C THR A 282 8.15 -4.15 35.00
N GLU A 283 9.11 -4.12 35.91
CA GLU A 283 9.08 -4.88 37.15
C GLU A 283 8.64 -3.96 38.30
N GLU A 284 7.70 -4.42 39.12
CA GLU A 284 7.30 -3.75 40.35
C GLU A 284 7.96 -4.45 41.54
N LEU A 285 8.84 -3.75 42.24
CA LEU A 285 9.52 -4.24 43.44
C LEU A 285 8.54 -4.35 44.62
N PRO A 286 8.85 -5.15 45.66
CA PRO A 286 7.97 -5.31 46.82
C PRO A 286 7.62 -4.02 47.58
N ASP A 287 8.41 -2.96 47.40
CA ASP A 287 8.17 -1.63 47.99
C ASP A 287 7.28 -0.72 47.12
N GLY A 288 6.79 -1.23 45.98
CA GLY A 288 5.95 -0.52 45.02
C GLY A 288 6.74 0.28 43.98
N THR A 289 8.07 0.27 44.02
CA THR A 289 8.92 0.93 43.03
C THR A 289 8.82 0.21 41.68
N LYS A 290 8.61 0.97 40.60
CA LYS A 290 8.58 0.43 39.23
C LYS A 290 9.87 0.73 38.49
N ILE A 291 10.47 -0.31 37.92
CA ILE A 291 11.68 -0.19 37.10
C ILE A 291 11.34 -0.67 35.69
N ASN A 292 11.58 0.18 34.69
CA ASN A 292 11.35 -0.17 33.29
C ASN A 292 12.66 -0.59 32.64
N TYR A 293 12.65 -1.73 31.96
CA TYR A 293 13.79 -2.26 31.24
C TYR A 293 13.50 -2.29 29.75
N ALA A 294 14.34 -1.66 28.94
CA ALA A 294 14.34 -1.87 27.50
C ALA A 294 15.06 -3.19 27.19
N ASN A 295 14.40 -4.07 26.46
CA ASN A 295 15.03 -5.29 25.98
C ASN A 295 16.00 -4.97 24.84
N LYS A 296 16.97 -5.85 24.62
CA LYS A 296 17.78 -5.81 23.41
C LYS A 296 16.86 -6.01 22.19
N VAL A 297 17.06 -5.21 21.15
CA VAL A 297 16.20 -5.20 19.98
C VAL A 297 16.39 -6.48 19.15
N ILE A 298 15.30 -7.15 18.79
CA ILE A 298 15.29 -8.22 17.77
C ILE A 298 15.16 -7.51 16.42
N ASN A 299 16.29 -6.99 15.95
CA ASN A 299 16.33 -6.04 14.84
C ASN A 299 16.00 -6.65 13.47
N ASN A 300 15.98 -5.80 12.46
CA ASN A 300 15.78 -6.12 11.05
C ASN A 300 17.07 -5.90 10.24
N ASN A 301 18.25 -6.07 10.84
CA ASN A 301 19.51 -6.01 10.10
C ASN A 301 19.56 -7.14 9.07
N GLY A 302 20.09 -6.83 7.89
CA GLY A 302 20.14 -7.73 6.75
C GLY A 302 19.70 -7.03 5.47
N ASP A 303 19.22 -7.80 4.50
CA ASP A 303 18.84 -7.26 3.19
C ASP A 303 17.56 -7.87 2.61
N MET A 304 17.01 -7.16 1.63
CA MET A 304 15.89 -7.63 0.84
C MET A 304 16.19 -7.49 -0.65
N TRP A 305 16.05 -8.58 -1.38
CA TRP A 305 15.95 -8.58 -2.84
C TRP A 305 14.51 -8.75 -3.29
N ARG A 306 14.09 -7.96 -4.27
CA ARG A 306 12.83 -8.16 -4.99
C ARG A 306 13.09 -8.08 -6.50
N ILE A 307 12.65 -9.10 -7.22
CA ILE A 307 12.62 -9.15 -8.68
C ILE A 307 11.18 -9.41 -9.07
N LEU A 308 10.57 -8.49 -9.81
CA LEU A 308 9.14 -8.49 -10.10
C LEU A 308 8.94 -8.18 -11.58
N ASP A 309 8.17 -9.02 -12.26
CA ASP A 309 7.71 -8.78 -13.62
C ASP A 309 6.18 -8.84 -13.62
N HIS A 310 5.53 -7.76 -14.06
CA HIS A 310 4.06 -7.71 -14.12
C HIS A 310 3.60 -6.87 -15.30
N GLY A 311 2.36 -7.08 -15.73
CA GLY A 311 1.85 -6.32 -16.85
C GLY A 311 0.38 -6.54 -17.13
N ALA A 312 -0.09 -5.79 -18.10
CA ALA A 312 -1.42 -5.92 -18.68
C ALA A 312 -1.32 -5.75 -20.20
N ILE A 313 -1.82 -6.72 -20.95
CA ILE A 313 -1.74 -6.75 -22.42
C ILE A 313 -3.07 -7.21 -23.03
N SER A 314 -3.30 -6.83 -24.28
CA SER A 314 -4.42 -7.32 -25.09
C SER A 314 -3.94 -8.32 -26.14
N LEU A 315 -4.55 -9.50 -26.17
CA LEU A 315 -4.25 -10.59 -27.10
C LEU A 315 -5.37 -10.70 -28.15
N GLY A 316 -5.29 -9.86 -29.19
CA GLY A 316 -6.36 -9.70 -30.17
C GLY A 316 -7.55 -8.92 -29.61
N ASP A 317 -8.74 -9.14 -30.16
CA ASP A 317 -9.93 -8.34 -29.83
C ASP A 317 -10.72 -8.88 -28.64
N LYS A 318 -10.53 -10.16 -28.30
CA LYS A 318 -11.38 -10.89 -27.35
C LYS A 318 -10.70 -11.20 -26.02
N TRP A 319 -9.40 -10.97 -25.90
CA TRP A 319 -8.65 -11.32 -24.70
C TRP A 319 -7.85 -10.13 -24.19
N ASP A 320 -7.98 -9.86 -22.89
CA ASP A 320 -6.99 -9.13 -22.11
C ASP A 320 -6.35 -10.08 -21.11
N LEU A 321 -5.14 -9.76 -20.66
CA LEU A 321 -4.40 -10.55 -19.69
C LEU A 321 -3.66 -9.62 -18.73
N MET A 322 -3.84 -9.85 -17.43
CA MET A 322 -2.88 -9.41 -16.41
C MET A 322 -2.05 -10.59 -15.93
N TYR A 323 -0.81 -10.31 -15.52
CA TYR A 323 0.07 -11.32 -14.96
C TYR A 323 1.05 -10.71 -13.95
N VAL A 324 1.55 -11.56 -13.06
CA VAL A 324 2.65 -11.26 -12.14
C VAL A 324 3.55 -12.48 -12.00
N GLY A 325 4.85 -12.25 -11.96
CA GLY A 325 5.86 -13.17 -11.45
C GLY A 325 6.79 -12.39 -10.54
N MET A 326 6.92 -12.82 -9.29
CA MET A 326 7.79 -12.14 -8.33
C MET A 326 8.56 -13.14 -7.47
N TYR A 327 9.83 -12.81 -7.27
CA TYR A 327 10.70 -13.36 -6.26
C TYR A 327 11.01 -12.26 -5.24
N GLN A 328 10.83 -12.55 -3.96
CA GLN A 328 11.25 -11.68 -2.87
C GLN A 328 11.99 -12.50 -1.83
N ASN A 329 13.17 -12.05 -1.43
CA ASN A 329 13.95 -12.67 -0.36
C ASN A 329 14.28 -11.60 0.67
N ILE A 330 13.75 -11.74 1.88
CA ILE A 330 14.14 -10.97 3.06
C ILE A 330 15.11 -11.87 3.83
N ASP A 331 16.39 -11.53 3.78
CA ASP A 331 17.48 -12.22 4.46
C ASP A 331 17.89 -11.38 5.68
N TRP A 332 17.41 -11.77 6.87
CA TRP A 332 17.79 -11.09 8.11
C TRP A 332 18.92 -11.82 8.83
N ASP A 333 19.83 -11.07 9.44
CA ASP A 333 20.97 -11.60 10.21
C ASP A 333 20.53 -12.56 11.33
N ASN A 334 19.35 -12.32 11.89
CA ASN A 334 18.75 -13.14 12.95
C ASN A 334 18.03 -14.41 12.43
N ASN A 335 18.06 -14.65 11.11
CA ASN A 335 17.42 -15.75 10.41
C ASN A 335 15.88 -15.80 10.53
N LEU A 336 15.20 -14.68 10.81
CA LEU A 336 13.74 -14.61 10.93
C LEU A 336 13.04 -14.13 9.64
N GLY A 337 13.78 -14.02 8.54
CA GLY A 337 13.27 -13.59 7.24
C GLY A 337 12.50 -14.67 6.47
N THR A 338 12.23 -14.39 5.19
CA THR A 338 11.45 -15.26 4.30
C THR A 338 11.91 -15.18 2.85
N GLU A 339 11.80 -16.31 2.14
CA GLU A 339 11.96 -16.39 0.68
C GLU A 339 10.59 -16.70 0.06
N TRP A 340 10.05 -15.76 -0.72
CA TRP A 340 8.71 -15.81 -1.29
C TRP A 340 8.74 -15.77 -2.81
N TRP A 341 8.05 -16.73 -3.41
CA TRP A 341 7.71 -16.78 -4.83
C TRP A 341 6.22 -16.60 -5.00
N THR A 342 5.82 -15.77 -5.97
CA THR A 342 4.43 -15.68 -6.39
C THR A 342 4.32 -15.59 -7.90
N VAL A 343 3.42 -16.36 -8.49
CA VAL A 343 3.14 -16.35 -9.93
C VAL A 343 1.66 -16.47 -10.17
N GLY A 344 1.10 -15.60 -11.01
CA GLY A 344 -0.30 -15.69 -11.35
C GLY A 344 -0.67 -14.96 -12.62
N VAL A 345 -1.81 -15.37 -13.16
CA VAL A 345 -2.36 -14.89 -14.43
C VAL A 345 -3.85 -14.64 -14.28
N ARG A 346 -4.32 -13.59 -14.94
CA ARG A 346 -5.73 -13.19 -14.98
C ARG A 346 -6.20 -12.87 -16.39
N PRO A 347 -6.50 -13.88 -17.22
CA PRO A 347 -7.12 -13.65 -18.51
C PRO A 347 -8.59 -13.19 -18.37
N MET A 348 -9.00 -12.28 -19.24
CA MET A 348 -10.35 -11.78 -19.40
C MET A 348 -10.82 -12.04 -20.83
N TYR A 349 -11.89 -12.82 -20.99
CA TYR A 349 -12.55 -13.04 -22.28
C TYR A 349 -13.75 -12.11 -22.46
N LYS A 350 -13.76 -11.34 -23.55
CA LYS A 350 -14.75 -10.30 -23.85
C LYS A 350 -15.90 -10.85 -24.70
N TRP A 351 -17.00 -11.27 -24.07
CA TRP A 351 -18.21 -11.71 -24.78
C TRP A 351 -18.79 -10.55 -25.60
N THR A 352 -19.02 -9.44 -24.91
CA THR A 352 -19.52 -8.17 -25.45
C THR A 352 -18.66 -7.03 -24.93
N PRO A 353 -18.82 -5.78 -25.42
CA PRO A 353 -18.07 -4.63 -24.92
C PRO A 353 -18.25 -4.35 -23.42
N ILE A 354 -19.29 -4.89 -22.77
CA ILE A 354 -19.60 -4.62 -21.37
C ILE A 354 -19.75 -5.89 -20.52
N MET A 355 -19.53 -7.08 -21.09
CA MET A 355 -19.68 -8.36 -20.40
C MET A 355 -18.51 -9.28 -20.71
N SER A 356 -17.92 -9.87 -19.67
CA SER A 356 -16.73 -10.70 -19.76
C SER A 356 -16.74 -11.87 -18.78
N THR A 357 -15.93 -12.89 -19.07
CA THR A 357 -15.55 -13.91 -18.09
C THR A 357 -14.09 -13.72 -17.73
N LEU A 358 -13.79 -13.68 -16.44
CA LEU A 358 -12.44 -13.62 -15.90
C LEU A 358 -12.09 -14.94 -15.25
N LEU A 359 -10.84 -15.36 -15.44
CA LEU A 359 -10.22 -16.43 -14.67
C LEU A 359 -9.01 -15.82 -13.97
N GLU A 360 -8.79 -16.13 -12.70
CA GLU A 360 -7.55 -15.80 -11.97
C GLU A 360 -6.97 -17.09 -11.41
N VAL A 361 -5.72 -17.39 -11.76
CA VAL A 361 -4.95 -18.48 -11.18
C VAL A 361 -3.71 -17.88 -10.55
N GLY A 362 -3.50 -18.16 -9.27
CA GLY A 362 -2.36 -17.66 -8.51
C GLY A 362 -1.74 -18.75 -7.67
N TYR A 363 -0.41 -18.72 -7.58
CA TYR A 363 0.38 -19.63 -6.75
C TYR A 363 1.36 -18.82 -5.90
N ASP A 364 1.43 -19.17 -4.62
CA ASP A 364 2.36 -18.61 -3.64
C ASP A 364 3.17 -19.75 -3.00
N ASN A 365 4.47 -19.51 -2.79
CA ASN A 365 5.38 -20.38 -2.06
C ASN A 365 6.29 -19.54 -1.15
N VAL A 366 6.26 -19.79 0.16
CA VAL A 366 7.04 -19.03 1.14
C VAL A 366 7.87 -19.98 2.00
N LYS A 367 9.20 -19.83 1.95
CA LYS A 367 10.15 -20.51 2.83
C LYS A 367 10.41 -19.66 4.07
N SER A 368 10.29 -20.25 5.26
CA SER A 368 10.83 -19.63 6.47
C SER A 368 12.36 -19.67 6.40
N GLN A 369 13.03 -18.53 6.61
CA GLN A 369 14.49 -18.53 6.78
C GLN A 369 14.91 -19.32 8.03
N GLN A 370 14.08 -19.25 9.09
CA GLN A 370 14.38 -19.82 10.40
C GLN A 370 14.33 -21.35 10.41
N THR A 371 13.25 -21.94 9.86
CA THR A 371 13.05 -23.40 9.92
C THR A 371 13.44 -24.11 8.62
N GLY A 372 13.50 -23.38 7.50
CA GLY A 372 13.71 -23.94 6.17
C GLY A 372 12.47 -24.60 5.55
N ASP A 373 11.35 -24.70 6.28
CA ASP A 373 10.09 -25.24 5.79
C ASP A 373 9.43 -24.31 4.77
N ARG A 374 8.60 -24.87 3.89
CA ARG A 374 7.84 -24.12 2.88
C ARG A 374 6.34 -24.24 3.10
N ASN A 375 5.67 -23.09 3.02
CA ASN A 375 4.23 -22.97 2.88
C ASN A 375 3.88 -22.70 1.43
N ASN A 376 2.78 -23.27 0.93
CA ASN A 376 2.32 -22.97 -0.41
C ASN A 376 0.80 -23.01 -0.52
N GLN A 377 0.28 -22.29 -1.51
CA GLN A 377 -1.14 -22.29 -1.88
C GLN A 377 -1.27 -22.03 -3.37
N TYR A 378 -2.23 -22.69 -4.00
CA TYR A 378 -2.79 -22.22 -5.25
C TYR A 378 -4.26 -21.82 -5.06
N LYS A 379 -4.65 -20.77 -5.77
CA LYS A 379 -6.02 -20.26 -5.82
C LYS A 379 -6.48 -20.19 -7.26
N ILE A 380 -7.71 -20.59 -7.51
CA ILE A 380 -8.38 -20.49 -8.82
C ILE A 380 -9.70 -19.77 -8.61
N THR A 381 -9.96 -18.71 -9.36
CA THR A 381 -11.24 -18.02 -9.34
C THR A 381 -11.79 -17.87 -10.75
N LEU A 382 -13.06 -18.23 -10.93
CA LEU A 382 -13.83 -17.95 -12.14
C LEU A 382 -14.89 -16.90 -11.81
N ALA A 383 -14.98 -15.85 -12.63
CA ALA A 383 -15.98 -14.80 -12.44
C ALA A 383 -16.66 -14.41 -13.75
N GLN A 384 -17.96 -14.16 -13.69
CA GLN A 384 -18.70 -13.43 -14.72
C GLN A 384 -18.79 -11.97 -14.31
N GLN A 385 -18.47 -11.06 -15.22
CA GLN A 385 -18.37 -9.63 -14.94
C GLN A 385 -19.14 -8.79 -15.95
N TRP A 386 -19.73 -7.70 -15.46
CA TRP A 386 -20.20 -6.57 -16.26
C TRP A 386 -19.42 -5.32 -15.87
N GLN A 387 -18.85 -4.61 -16.85
CA GLN A 387 -17.99 -3.46 -16.60
C GLN A 387 -18.24 -2.31 -17.57
N ALA A 388 -17.93 -1.09 -17.15
CA ALA A 388 -18.07 0.13 -17.95
C ALA A 388 -16.91 0.30 -18.94
N GLY A 389 -16.87 -0.54 -19.98
CA GLY A 389 -15.86 -0.51 -21.04
C GLY A 389 -15.33 -1.91 -21.39
N ASP A 390 -14.46 -1.98 -22.39
CA ASP A 390 -13.98 -3.23 -22.96
C ASP A 390 -12.54 -3.59 -22.53
N SER A 391 -12.04 -3.02 -21.43
CA SER A 391 -10.71 -3.28 -20.90
C SER A 391 -10.74 -4.03 -19.57
N ILE A 392 -9.70 -4.82 -19.29
CA ILE A 392 -9.47 -5.40 -17.95
C ILE A 392 -9.28 -4.33 -16.85
N TRP A 393 -8.95 -3.10 -17.25
CA TRP A 393 -8.87 -1.91 -16.40
C TRP A 393 -10.17 -1.12 -16.32
N SER A 394 -11.19 -1.44 -17.11
CA SER A 394 -12.47 -0.71 -17.07
C SER A 394 -13.15 -0.89 -15.72
N ARG A 395 -13.58 0.24 -15.13
CA ARG A 395 -14.37 0.32 -13.90
C ARG A 395 -15.48 1.36 -14.07
N PRO A 396 -16.62 1.24 -13.35
CA PRO A 396 -16.99 0.20 -12.39
C PRO A 396 -17.10 -1.21 -13.01
N ALA A 397 -17.02 -2.22 -12.15
CA ALA A 397 -17.25 -3.62 -12.49
C ALA A 397 -18.12 -4.29 -11.42
N ILE A 398 -19.13 -5.06 -11.84
CA ILE A 398 -19.93 -5.95 -11.00
C ILE A 398 -19.60 -7.39 -11.37
N ARG A 399 -19.33 -8.23 -10.38
CA ARG A 399 -18.88 -9.60 -10.54
C ARG A 399 -19.77 -10.56 -9.77
N ILE A 400 -19.98 -11.73 -10.35
CA ILE A 400 -20.37 -12.94 -9.64
C ILE A 400 -19.23 -13.95 -9.80
N PHE A 401 -18.81 -14.60 -8.73
CA PHE A 401 -17.60 -15.42 -8.75
C PHE A 401 -17.72 -16.71 -7.96
N ALA A 402 -16.84 -17.66 -8.26
CA ALA A 402 -16.53 -18.82 -7.46
C ALA A 402 -15.00 -18.99 -7.39
N THR A 403 -14.48 -19.13 -6.18
CA THR A 403 -13.05 -19.27 -5.84
C THR A 403 -12.83 -20.63 -5.18
N TYR A 404 -11.75 -21.32 -5.54
CA TYR A 404 -11.24 -22.49 -4.84
C TYR A 404 -9.78 -22.22 -4.44
N ALA A 405 -9.41 -22.59 -3.22
CA ALA A 405 -8.04 -22.54 -2.73
C ALA A 405 -7.64 -23.87 -2.12
N LYS A 406 -6.42 -24.31 -2.41
CA LYS A 406 -5.76 -25.46 -1.77
C LYS A 406 -4.44 -24.98 -1.22
N TRP A 407 -4.15 -25.28 0.04
CA TRP A 407 -2.90 -24.90 0.69
C TRP A 407 -2.26 -26.08 1.42
N ASP A 408 -0.95 -26.01 1.57
CA ASP A 408 -0.16 -26.89 2.41
C ASP A 408 0.88 -26.06 3.15
N GLU A 409 0.62 -25.82 4.43
CA GLU A 409 1.47 -25.04 5.33
C GLU A 409 2.20 -25.94 6.31
N LYS A 410 3.54 -25.97 6.19
CA LYS A 410 4.44 -26.76 7.04
C LYS A 410 5.02 -25.97 8.20
N TRP A 411 4.86 -24.64 8.21
CA TRP A 411 5.28 -23.78 9.29
C TRP A 411 4.28 -22.65 9.54
N GLY A 412 4.36 -22.06 10.72
CA GLY A 412 3.67 -20.81 11.03
C GLY A 412 4.45 -20.02 12.07
N TYR A 413 4.11 -18.76 12.23
CA TYR A 413 4.60 -17.94 13.32
C TYR A 413 4.01 -18.44 14.65
N ILE A 414 4.84 -18.51 15.68
CA ILE A 414 4.47 -18.99 17.01
C ILE A 414 3.38 -18.07 17.57
N LYS A 415 2.28 -18.66 18.02
CA LYS A 415 1.16 -17.96 18.63
C LYS A 415 1.36 -17.92 20.14
N ASP A 416 1.60 -16.72 20.69
CA ASP A 416 1.74 -16.45 22.12
C ASP A 416 0.43 -15.84 22.66
N GLY A 417 -0.45 -16.71 23.14
CA GLY A 417 -1.83 -16.32 23.45
C GLY A 417 -2.55 -15.89 22.18
N ASP A 418 -2.98 -14.63 22.09
CA ASP A 418 -3.59 -14.05 20.89
C ASP A 418 -2.60 -13.27 20.01
N ASN A 419 -1.36 -13.10 20.46
CA ASN A 419 -0.32 -12.40 19.72
C ASN A 419 0.44 -13.36 18.79
N ILE A 420 0.85 -12.84 17.63
CA ILE A 420 1.71 -13.58 16.70
C ILE A 420 3.16 -13.11 16.89
N SER A 421 4.04 -14.06 17.21
CA SER A 421 5.47 -13.83 17.40
C SER A 421 6.21 -13.65 16.07
N ARG A 422 7.44 -13.13 16.13
CA ARG A 422 8.37 -13.11 14.98
C ARG A 422 8.98 -14.47 14.68
N TYR A 423 9.04 -15.33 15.68
CA TYR A 423 9.62 -16.67 15.55
C TYR A 423 8.63 -17.62 14.88
N ALA A 424 9.15 -18.46 13.99
CA ALA A 424 8.43 -19.54 13.32
C ALA A 424 8.71 -20.90 13.98
N ALA A 425 7.76 -21.81 13.83
CA ALA A 425 7.93 -23.22 14.16
C ALA A 425 7.25 -24.10 13.11
N ALA A 426 7.78 -25.32 12.92
CA ALA A 426 7.15 -26.31 12.06
C ALA A 426 5.79 -26.73 12.64
N THR A 427 4.80 -26.96 11.79
CA THR A 427 3.42 -27.31 12.19
C THR A 427 3.36 -28.65 12.95
N ASN A 428 4.31 -29.56 12.72
CA ASN A 428 4.39 -30.86 13.40
C ASN A 428 5.18 -30.85 14.73
N SER A 429 5.69 -29.69 15.16
CA SER A 429 6.58 -29.57 16.34
C SER A 429 5.86 -29.63 17.70
N GLY A 430 4.52 -29.58 17.71
CA GLY A 430 3.71 -29.46 18.93
C GLY A 430 3.61 -28.03 19.50
N ILE A 431 4.31 -27.05 18.91
CA ILE A 431 4.19 -25.64 19.24
C ILE A 431 2.95 -25.05 18.55
N SER A 432 2.19 -24.24 19.27
CA SER A 432 1.04 -23.51 18.70
C SER A 432 1.53 -22.45 17.71
N THR A 433 1.02 -22.49 16.48
CA THR A 433 1.37 -21.54 15.42
C THR A 433 0.12 -21.03 14.72
N ASN A 434 0.25 -19.98 13.91
CA ASN A 434 -0.81 -19.51 13.01
C ASN A 434 -0.87 -20.25 11.67
N SER A 435 -0.18 -21.40 11.53
CA SER A 435 -0.28 -22.24 10.32
C SER A 435 -1.72 -22.68 10.09
N ARG A 436 -2.15 -22.65 8.82
CA ARG A 436 -3.47 -23.11 8.36
C ARG A 436 -3.48 -24.61 8.01
N GLY A 437 -2.35 -25.30 8.20
CA GLY A 437 -2.21 -26.74 7.97
C GLY A 437 -2.30 -27.15 6.49
N ASP A 438 -2.81 -28.35 6.24
CA ASP A 438 -3.04 -28.89 4.89
C ASP A 438 -4.55 -29.06 4.69
N SER A 439 -5.14 -28.19 3.87
CA SER A 439 -6.58 -28.17 3.61
C SER A 439 -6.91 -27.52 2.27
N ASP A 440 -8.18 -27.57 1.89
CA ASP A 440 -8.79 -26.74 0.85
C ASP A 440 -10.05 -26.04 1.35
N GLU A 441 -10.55 -25.10 0.54
CA GLU A 441 -11.87 -24.49 0.70
C GLU A 441 -12.32 -23.85 -0.62
N TRP A 442 -13.62 -23.61 -0.78
CA TRP A 442 -14.16 -22.79 -1.86
C TRP A 442 -15.13 -21.72 -1.36
N THR A 443 -15.20 -20.60 -2.06
CA THR A 443 -16.10 -19.48 -1.77
C THR A 443 -16.78 -19.00 -3.03
N PHE A 444 -17.89 -18.29 -2.88
CA PHE A 444 -18.62 -17.69 -3.99
C PHE A 444 -19.39 -16.47 -3.51
N GLY A 445 -19.71 -15.56 -4.44
CA GLY A 445 -20.38 -14.33 -4.05
C GLY A 445 -20.57 -13.35 -5.19
N ALA A 446 -20.96 -12.14 -4.81
CA ALA A 446 -21.08 -11.00 -5.70
C ALA A 446 -20.29 -9.81 -5.13
N GLN A 447 -19.60 -9.07 -6.00
CA GLN A 447 -18.76 -7.95 -5.58
C GLN A 447 -18.83 -6.84 -6.63
N MET A 448 -18.77 -5.58 -6.19
CA MET A 448 -18.43 -4.47 -7.06
C MET A 448 -17.03 -3.93 -6.76
N GLU A 449 -16.39 -3.37 -7.78
CA GLU A 449 -15.16 -2.58 -7.64
C GLU A 449 -15.24 -1.35 -8.56
N ILE A 450 -14.76 -0.21 -8.09
CA ILE A 450 -14.73 1.03 -8.86
C ILE A 450 -13.56 1.93 -8.44
N TRP A 451 -13.01 2.68 -9.39
CA TRP A 451 -12.25 3.91 -9.17
C TRP A 451 -12.77 4.97 -10.13
N TRP A 452 -12.74 6.24 -9.72
CA TRP A 452 -13.32 7.36 -10.47
C TRP A 452 -12.53 8.65 -10.30
#